data_AF-A0A5N5EBH7-F1
#
_entry.id   AF-A0A5N5EBH7-F1
#
_cell.length_a   1.000
_cell.length_b   1.000
_cell.length_c   1.000
_cell.angle_alpha   90.00
_cell.angle_beta   90.00
_cell.angle_gamma   90.00
#
_symmetry.space_group_name_H-M   'P 1'
#
loop_
_entity.id
_entity.type
_entity.pdbx_description
1 polymer ?
#
loop_
_entity_poly.entity_id
_entity_poly.type
_entity_poly.pdbx_seq_one_letter_code
_entity_poly.pdbx_strand_id
1 'polypeptide(L)'
;MISATRVQAASAAVTVLSNRTEVTDWARRYFGPWWAASAVEASSVCAGPVVVATVDPTELAALTLQVHDGRPAEEVEYARHRMLVARDGEDIIAASPDESIAYRYTASTGRLELSGVGVMELALAAARLAREVVRGQLLRDGWAALHASAVVRPEDGATLLSFGGKGAGKTTTALLLASAGWQLLANDRVLVRPTGERDVEVVPWPSAAALGLGLVDSLGWGAAARGHLQEGGAFHPTQHDSVTEALLAGDFTPLWEDGKRRERKVQVFPDQFTPLFGVELATGGRAAGLLFPRVEADGSPDIFDGDQGLGLREDDFMSGATEDRYPDIFELAGGVDGGGRLSARDEVSVRLAKMPHLRVRLSHDVPTSVAALRKAAEAI
;
A
#
# COMPACT_ATOMS: atom_id res chain seq x y z
N MET A 1 -25.50 -10.83 -12.50
CA MET A 1 -25.01 -9.80 -13.45
C MET A 1 -23.52 -9.64 -13.18
N ILE A 2 -22.67 -9.63 -14.22
CA ILE A 2 -21.23 -9.39 -14.03
C ILE A 2 -21.00 -7.88 -14.01
N SER A 3 -20.24 -7.42 -13.03
CA SER A 3 -19.77 -6.04 -12.91
C SER A 3 -18.28 -5.96 -13.20
N ALA A 4 -17.77 -4.78 -13.58
CA ALA A 4 -16.36 -4.58 -13.85
C ALA A 4 -15.86 -3.20 -13.41
N THR A 5 -14.66 -3.17 -12.83
CA THR A 5 -13.92 -1.95 -12.48
C THR A 5 -12.55 -1.98 -13.16
N ARG A 6 -12.25 -0.97 -13.97
CA ARG A 6 -10.92 -0.75 -14.55
C ARG A 6 -10.07 0.06 -13.59
N VAL A 7 -8.88 -0.45 -13.28
CA VAL A 7 -7.87 0.21 -12.45
C VAL A 7 -6.66 0.53 -13.32
N GLN A 8 -6.14 1.74 -13.23
CA GLN A 8 -4.99 2.21 -14.02
C GLN A 8 -4.07 3.11 -13.20
N ALA A 9 -2.76 2.87 -13.34
CA ALA A 9 -1.70 3.67 -12.78
C ALA A 9 -0.54 3.78 -13.79
N ALA A 10 -0.17 5.01 -14.15
CA ALA A 10 0.79 5.26 -15.24
C ALA A 10 0.44 4.46 -16.51
N SER A 11 1.37 3.66 -17.04
CA SER A 11 1.20 2.79 -18.21
C SER A 11 0.50 1.45 -17.90
N ALA A 12 0.34 1.09 -16.63
CA ALA A 12 -0.18 -0.20 -16.20
C ALA A 12 -1.68 -0.15 -15.92
N ALA A 13 -2.37 -1.25 -16.21
CA ALA A 13 -3.78 -1.36 -15.92
C ALA A 13 -4.25 -2.81 -15.73
N VAL A 14 -5.37 -2.96 -15.04
CA VAL A 14 -6.04 -4.25 -14.81
C VAL A 14 -7.55 -4.01 -14.71
N THR A 15 -8.33 -4.99 -15.15
CA THR A 15 -9.78 -4.97 -14.92
C THR A 15 -10.16 -6.01 -13.88
N VAL A 16 -10.90 -5.61 -12.85
CA VAL A 16 -11.51 -6.51 -11.87
C VAL A 16 -12.93 -6.81 -12.31
N LEU A 17 -13.30 -8.07 -12.51
CA LEU A 17 -14.67 -8.51 -12.78
C LEU A 17 -15.19 -9.37 -11.63
N SER A 18 -16.50 -9.29 -11.39
CA SER A 18 -17.16 -10.17 -10.44
C SER A 18 -18.64 -10.37 -10.72
N ASN A 19 -19.16 -11.53 -10.30
CA ASN A 19 -20.61 -11.77 -10.19
C ASN A 19 -21.25 -11.05 -8.98
N ARG A 20 -20.46 -10.33 -8.19
CA ARG A 20 -20.85 -9.50 -7.05
C ARG A 20 -20.37 -8.06 -7.23
N THR A 21 -21.28 -7.10 -7.21
CA THR A 21 -20.93 -5.68 -7.34
C THR A 21 -20.09 -5.19 -6.17
N GLU A 22 -20.25 -5.79 -4.99
CA GLU A 22 -19.50 -5.44 -3.79
C GLU A 22 -17.99 -5.63 -3.98
N VAL A 23 -17.55 -6.60 -4.79
CA VAL A 23 -16.13 -6.84 -5.10
C VAL A 23 -15.55 -5.75 -6.02
N THR A 24 -16.30 -5.34 -7.04
CA THR A 24 -15.83 -4.32 -7.99
C THR A 24 -15.96 -2.91 -7.43
N ASP A 25 -16.97 -2.64 -6.60
CA ASP A 25 -17.10 -1.42 -5.81
C ASP A 25 -15.97 -1.31 -4.78
N TRP A 26 -15.59 -2.42 -4.17
CA TRP A 26 -14.44 -2.46 -3.28
C TRP A 26 -13.16 -2.03 -4.00
N ALA A 27 -12.87 -2.60 -5.19
CA ALA A 27 -11.72 -2.19 -5.99
C ALA A 27 -11.78 -0.69 -6.31
N ARG A 28 -12.94 -0.18 -6.74
CA ARG A 28 -13.11 1.25 -7.04
C ARG A 28 -12.80 2.12 -5.82
N ARG A 29 -13.33 1.77 -4.65
CA ARG A 29 -13.10 2.51 -3.40
C ARG A 29 -11.63 2.45 -2.96
N TYR A 30 -11.02 1.27 -3.03
CA TYR A 30 -9.66 1.02 -2.54
C TYR A 30 -8.61 1.75 -3.38
N PHE A 31 -8.79 1.79 -4.70
CA PHE A 31 -7.83 2.38 -5.64
C PHE A 31 -8.12 3.83 -6.00
N GLY A 32 -9.40 4.22 -6.11
CA GLY A 32 -9.85 5.49 -6.66
C GLY A 32 -9.17 6.77 -6.11
N PRO A 33 -8.84 6.84 -4.81
CA PRO A 33 -8.19 8.03 -4.26
C PRO A 33 -6.74 8.25 -4.74
N TRP A 34 -6.09 7.24 -5.29
CA TRP A 34 -4.67 7.29 -5.70
C TRP A 34 -4.42 6.88 -7.14
N TRP A 35 -5.19 5.92 -7.65
CA TRP A 35 -5.15 5.43 -9.02
C TRP A 35 -6.49 5.66 -9.70
N ALA A 36 -6.47 5.75 -11.03
CA ALA A 36 -7.71 5.86 -11.78
C ALA A 36 -8.49 4.54 -11.66
N ALA A 37 -9.66 4.58 -11.01
CA ALA A 37 -10.53 3.43 -10.82
C ALA A 37 -11.96 3.78 -11.22
N SER A 38 -12.47 3.14 -12.28
CA SER A 38 -13.79 3.46 -12.86
C SER A 38 -14.57 2.22 -13.25
N ALA A 39 -15.89 2.29 -13.13
CA ALA A 39 -16.77 1.24 -13.62
C ALA A 39 -16.71 1.19 -15.15
N VAL A 40 -16.69 0.00 -15.72
CA VAL A 40 -16.70 -0.23 -17.17
C VAL A 40 -17.70 -1.33 -17.52
N GLU A 41 -18.18 -1.33 -18.77
CA GLU A 41 -19.08 -2.39 -19.25
C GLU A 41 -18.34 -3.73 -19.30
N ALA A 42 -18.80 -4.73 -18.55
CA ALA A 42 -18.15 -6.03 -18.48
C ALA A 42 -18.01 -6.72 -19.85
N SER A 43 -18.96 -6.50 -20.76
CA SER A 43 -18.94 -7.01 -22.15
C SER A 43 -17.88 -6.34 -23.03
N SER A 44 -17.36 -5.17 -22.63
CA SER A 44 -16.32 -4.45 -23.38
C SER A 44 -14.90 -4.87 -23.02
N VAL A 45 -14.74 -5.75 -22.02
CA VAL A 45 -13.44 -6.25 -21.56
C VAL A 45 -12.94 -7.33 -22.52
N CYS A 46 -12.23 -6.92 -23.56
CA CYS A 46 -11.75 -7.83 -24.61
C CYS A 46 -10.22 -8.03 -24.64
N ALA A 47 -9.44 -7.19 -23.93
CA ALA A 47 -7.97 -7.25 -23.98
C ALA A 47 -7.31 -6.80 -22.66
N GLY A 48 -6.15 -7.40 -22.37
CA GLY A 48 -5.27 -7.05 -21.27
C GLY A 48 -5.49 -7.85 -19.97
N PRO A 49 -4.66 -7.60 -18.94
CA PRO A 49 -4.72 -8.34 -17.68
C PRO A 49 -6.05 -8.17 -16.97
N VAL A 50 -6.52 -9.26 -16.38
CA VAL A 50 -7.84 -9.33 -15.76
C VAL A 50 -7.82 -10.15 -14.48
N VAL A 51 -8.48 -9.65 -13.44
CA VAL A 51 -8.74 -10.36 -12.19
C VAL A 51 -10.24 -10.66 -12.14
N VAL A 52 -10.61 -11.93 -12.11
CA VAL A 52 -12.00 -12.38 -12.09
C VAL A 52 -12.28 -13.03 -10.75
N ALA A 53 -13.19 -12.44 -9.99
CA ALA A 53 -13.53 -12.89 -8.65
C ALA A 53 -14.98 -13.35 -8.61
N THR A 54 -15.20 -14.65 -8.43
CA THR A 54 -16.53 -15.25 -8.44
C THR A 54 -16.87 -15.83 -7.08
N VAL A 55 -18.03 -15.46 -6.54
CA VAL A 55 -18.62 -16.21 -5.42
C VAL A 55 -19.24 -17.47 -5.99
N ASP A 56 -18.50 -18.58 -5.90
CA ASP A 56 -18.87 -19.89 -6.44
C ASP A 56 -18.24 -21.01 -5.59
N PRO A 57 -19.01 -21.62 -4.67
CA PRO A 57 -18.54 -22.72 -3.84
C PRO A 57 -18.17 -23.98 -4.65
N THR A 58 -18.78 -24.19 -5.82
CA THR A 58 -18.51 -25.37 -6.66
C THR A 58 -17.18 -25.23 -7.36
N GLU A 59 -16.90 -24.05 -7.94
CA GLU A 59 -15.60 -23.77 -8.56
C GLU A 59 -14.47 -23.74 -7.52
N LEU A 60 -14.72 -23.17 -6.34
CA LEU A 60 -13.79 -23.24 -5.20
C LEU A 60 -13.42 -24.69 -4.88
N ALA A 61 -14.41 -25.58 -4.74
CA ALA A 61 -14.17 -26.98 -4.42
C ALA A 61 -13.40 -27.69 -5.55
N ALA A 62 -13.72 -27.40 -6.81
CA ALA A 62 -13.05 -27.97 -7.97
C ALA A 62 -11.56 -27.58 -8.03
N LEU A 63 -11.25 -26.28 -7.91
CA LEU A 63 -9.86 -25.79 -7.90
C LEU A 63 -9.08 -26.30 -6.69
N THR A 64 -9.71 -26.33 -5.51
CA THR A 64 -9.09 -26.88 -4.30
C THR A 64 -8.73 -28.35 -4.48
N LEU A 65 -9.62 -29.15 -5.09
CA LEU A 65 -9.34 -30.56 -5.36
C LEU A 65 -8.16 -30.75 -6.31
N GLN A 66 -8.02 -29.89 -7.33
CA GLN A 66 -6.88 -29.96 -8.26
C GLN A 66 -5.53 -29.70 -7.56
N VAL A 67 -5.48 -28.80 -6.58
CA VAL A 67 -4.27 -28.58 -5.79
C VAL A 67 -3.93 -29.82 -4.93
N HIS A 68 -4.92 -30.66 -4.63
CA HIS A 68 -4.80 -31.85 -3.79
C HIS A 68 -4.83 -33.19 -4.57
N ASP A 69 -4.77 -33.18 -5.90
CA ASP A 69 -4.96 -34.39 -6.72
C ASP A 69 -3.71 -35.30 -6.83
N GLY A 70 -2.69 -35.04 -6.01
CA GLY A 70 -1.44 -35.80 -5.96
C GLY A 70 -0.29 -35.18 -6.75
N ARG A 71 -0.52 -34.08 -7.48
CA ARG A 71 0.56 -33.29 -8.08
C ARG A 71 1.47 -32.64 -7.02
N PRO A 72 2.74 -32.31 -7.36
CA PRO A 72 3.61 -31.55 -6.47
C PRO A 72 3.00 -30.18 -6.17
N ALA A 73 2.81 -29.91 -4.88
CA ALA A 73 2.35 -28.62 -4.37
C ALA A 73 3.34 -28.10 -3.33
N GLU A 74 3.52 -26.78 -3.30
CA GLU A 74 4.31 -26.07 -2.31
C GLU A 74 3.37 -25.37 -1.32
N GLU A 75 3.74 -25.38 -0.04
CA GLU A 75 3.07 -24.56 0.98
C GLU A 75 3.85 -23.26 1.17
N VAL A 76 3.16 -22.13 1.02
CA VAL A 76 3.72 -20.80 1.21
C VAL A 76 2.82 -19.96 2.10
N GLU A 77 3.40 -19.04 2.86
CA GLU A 77 2.61 -18.01 3.56
C GLU A 77 2.32 -16.88 2.56
N TYR A 78 1.05 -16.66 2.25
CA TYR A 78 0.59 -15.56 1.41
C TYR A 78 -0.42 -14.73 2.17
N ALA A 79 -0.16 -13.43 2.29
CA ALA A 79 -1.01 -12.52 3.07
C ALA A 79 -1.22 -12.92 4.55
N ARG A 80 -0.28 -13.67 5.14
CA ARG A 80 -0.37 -14.29 6.49
C ARG A 80 -1.34 -15.47 6.60
N HIS A 81 -1.77 -15.99 5.47
CA HIS A 81 -2.59 -17.19 5.40
C HIS A 81 -1.77 -18.28 4.74
N ARG A 82 -2.03 -19.52 5.15
CA ARG A 82 -1.44 -20.67 4.48
C ARG A 82 -2.02 -20.75 3.07
N MET A 83 -1.15 -20.95 2.08
CA MET A 83 -1.53 -21.13 0.69
C MET A 83 -0.79 -22.32 0.10
N LEU A 84 -1.53 -23.20 -0.55
CA LEU A 84 -1.00 -24.34 -1.29
C LEU A 84 -0.97 -23.96 -2.76
N VAL A 85 0.18 -24.11 -3.43
CA VAL A 85 0.40 -23.67 -4.81
C VAL A 85 0.90 -24.85 -5.64
N ALA A 86 0.33 -25.05 -6.82
CA ALA A 86 0.70 -26.14 -7.72
C ALA A 86 0.76 -25.73 -9.20
N ARG A 87 1.58 -26.50 -9.93
CA ARG A 87 1.69 -26.59 -11.40
C ARG A 87 0.45 -27.12 -12.10
N ASP A 88 -0.11 -26.47 -13.11
CA ASP A 88 -1.04 -27.09 -14.08
C ASP A 88 -0.64 -26.75 -15.53
N GLY A 89 0.42 -27.39 -16.02
CA GLY A 89 1.04 -26.98 -17.29
C GLY A 89 1.69 -25.60 -17.17
N GLU A 90 1.20 -24.64 -17.95
CA GLU A 90 1.60 -23.22 -17.85
C GLU A 90 0.78 -22.43 -16.82
N ASP A 91 -0.32 -23.01 -16.32
CA ASP A 91 -1.16 -22.37 -15.31
C ASP A 91 -0.57 -22.58 -13.91
N ILE A 92 -0.85 -21.63 -13.03
CA ILE A 92 -0.60 -21.74 -11.60
C ILE A 92 -1.95 -21.84 -10.90
N ILE A 93 -2.17 -22.93 -10.17
CA ILE A 93 -3.36 -23.13 -9.34
C ILE A 93 -2.99 -23.04 -7.87
N ALA A 94 -3.87 -22.50 -7.05
CA ALA A 94 -3.62 -22.41 -5.62
C ALA A 94 -4.90 -22.42 -4.79
N ALA A 95 -4.77 -22.76 -3.50
CA ALA A 95 -5.86 -22.72 -2.54
C ALA A 95 -5.36 -22.16 -1.21
N SER A 96 -6.11 -21.21 -0.65
CA SER A 96 -5.94 -20.74 0.73
C SER A 96 -7.11 -21.25 1.59
N PRO A 97 -6.90 -22.30 2.40
CA PRO A 97 -7.95 -22.84 3.26
C PRO A 97 -8.46 -21.84 4.28
N ASP A 98 -7.57 -21.01 4.84
CA ASP A 98 -7.91 -20.06 5.91
C ASP A 98 -8.81 -18.93 5.38
N GLU A 99 -8.62 -18.52 4.13
CA GLU A 99 -9.47 -17.51 3.47
C GLU A 99 -10.67 -18.14 2.75
N SER A 100 -10.70 -19.48 2.57
CA SER A 100 -11.69 -20.18 1.73
C SER A 100 -11.74 -19.64 0.30
N ILE A 101 -10.57 -19.45 -0.31
CA ILE A 101 -10.40 -18.96 -1.69
C ILE A 101 -9.47 -19.90 -2.46
N ALA A 102 -9.85 -20.23 -3.69
CA ALA A 102 -8.98 -20.88 -4.67
C ALA A 102 -8.69 -19.94 -5.85
N TYR A 103 -7.57 -20.18 -6.51
CA TYR A 103 -6.97 -19.31 -7.49
C TYR A 103 -6.54 -20.11 -8.72
N ARG A 104 -6.64 -19.51 -9.90
CA ARG A 104 -5.99 -19.96 -11.13
C ARG A 104 -5.38 -18.75 -11.84
N TYR A 105 -4.13 -18.86 -12.25
CA TYR A 105 -3.48 -17.89 -13.12
C TYR A 105 -3.10 -18.55 -14.44
N THR A 106 -3.53 -17.96 -15.55
CA THR A 106 -3.20 -18.39 -16.91
C THR A 106 -2.30 -17.35 -17.56
N ALA A 107 -1.00 -17.62 -17.59
CA ALA A 107 0.03 -16.67 -18.04
C ALA A 107 -0.17 -16.19 -19.48
N SER A 108 -0.58 -17.09 -20.38
CA SER A 108 -0.80 -16.80 -21.81
C SER A 108 -1.88 -15.74 -22.07
N THR A 109 -2.82 -15.56 -21.13
CA THR A 109 -3.91 -14.58 -21.23
C THR A 109 -3.80 -13.45 -20.20
N GLY A 110 -2.88 -13.56 -19.23
CA GLY A 110 -2.79 -12.63 -18.10
C GLY A 110 -4.05 -12.62 -17.23
N ARG A 111 -4.79 -13.75 -17.22
CA ARG A 111 -6.05 -13.92 -16.51
C ARG A 111 -5.81 -14.58 -15.16
N LEU A 112 -6.31 -13.94 -14.11
CA LEU A 112 -6.26 -14.43 -12.75
C LEU A 112 -7.68 -14.62 -12.23
N GLU A 113 -8.05 -15.85 -11.94
CA GLU A 113 -9.38 -16.24 -11.46
C GLU A 113 -9.32 -16.58 -9.98
N LEU A 114 -10.30 -16.10 -9.23
CA LEU A 114 -10.49 -16.35 -7.82
C LEU A 114 -11.91 -16.86 -7.61
N SER A 115 -12.04 -17.95 -6.86
CA SER A 115 -13.33 -18.52 -6.45
C SER A 115 -13.37 -18.65 -4.94
N GLY A 116 -14.43 -18.12 -4.33
CA GLY A 116 -14.59 -18.15 -2.87
C GLY A 116 -16.06 -18.19 -2.43
N VAL A 117 -16.27 -18.30 -1.11
CA VAL A 117 -17.63 -18.28 -0.51
C VAL A 117 -17.98 -16.95 0.14
N GLY A 118 -16.97 -16.26 0.69
CA GLY A 118 -17.13 -14.98 1.38
C GLY A 118 -16.91 -13.80 0.45
N VAL A 119 -17.86 -12.88 0.39
CA VAL A 119 -17.80 -11.71 -0.51
C VAL A 119 -16.67 -10.76 -0.10
N MET A 120 -16.49 -10.53 1.20
CA MET A 120 -15.50 -9.58 1.72
C MET A 120 -14.08 -10.12 1.56
N GLU A 121 -13.86 -11.38 1.91
CA GLU A 121 -12.60 -12.10 1.75
C GLU A 121 -12.17 -12.08 0.27
N LEU A 122 -13.11 -12.38 -0.62
CA LEU A 122 -12.88 -12.34 -2.06
C LEU A 122 -12.60 -10.92 -2.57
N ALA A 123 -13.28 -9.89 -2.05
CA ALA A 123 -13.02 -8.50 -2.40
C ALA A 123 -11.61 -8.04 -1.99
N LEU A 124 -11.18 -8.41 -0.78
CA LEU A 124 -9.83 -8.14 -0.27
C LEU A 124 -8.77 -8.85 -1.13
N ALA A 125 -8.96 -10.13 -1.44
CA ALA A 125 -8.04 -10.89 -2.29
C ALA A 125 -7.98 -10.35 -3.72
N ALA A 126 -9.12 -9.99 -4.32
CA ALA A 126 -9.19 -9.43 -5.67
C ALA A 126 -8.48 -8.06 -5.74
N ALA A 127 -8.70 -7.17 -4.77
CA ALA A 127 -8.00 -5.89 -4.73
C ALA A 127 -6.49 -6.07 -4.50
N ARG A 128 -6.09 -6.98 -3.61
CA ARG A 128 -4.68 -7.33 -3.39
C ARG A 128 -4.02 -7.75 -4.70
N LEU A 129 -4.62 -8.67 -5.44
CA LEU A 129 -4.06 -9.20 -6.68
C LEU A 129 -4.15 -8.21 -7.84
N ALA A 130 -5.20 -7.39 -7.93
CA ALA A 130 -5.26 -6.30 -8.90
C ALA A 130 -4.09 -5.33 -8.71
N ARG A 131 -3.73 -5.03 -7.46
CA ARG A 131 -2.54 -4.22 -7.16
C ARG A 131 -1.25 -4.90 -7.59
N GLU A 132 -1.09 -6.20 -7.31
CA GLU A 132 0.12 -6.94 -7.72
C GLU A 132 0.24 -7.06 -9.25
N VAL A 133 -0.87 -7.19 -9.98
CA VAL A 133 -0.88 -7.16 -11.45
C VAL A 133 -0.42 -5.79 -11.98
N VAL A 134 -0.89 -4.70 -11.39
CA VAL A 134 -0.45 -3.34 -11.76
C VAL A 134 1.03 -3.13 -11.39
N ARG A 135 1.44 -3.50 -10.18
CA ARG A 135 2.83 -3.46 -9.74
C ARG A 135 3.73 -4.23 -10.70
N GLY A 136 3.41 -5.48 -11.01
CA GLY A 136 4.26 -6.33 -11.85
C GLY A 136 4.46 -5.72 -13.24
N GLN A 137 3.44 -5.11 -13.83
CA GLN A 137 3.56 -4.32 -15.07
C GLN A 137 4.52 -3.13 -14.89
N LEU A 138 4.36 -2.33 -13.83
CA LEU A 138 5.21 -1.18 -13.56
C LEU A 138 6.67 -1.59 -13.32
N LEU A 139 6.94 -2.65 -12.57
CA LEU A 139 8.30 -3.16 -12.35
C LEU A 139 8.98 -3.57 -13.67
N ARG A 140 8.24 -4.20 -14.59
CA ARG A 140 8.74 -4.51 -15.94
C ARG A 140 8.98 -3.27 -16.79
N ASP A 141 8.19 -2.22 -16.57
CA ASP A 141 8.32 -0.90 -17.20
C ASP A 141 9.39 0.00 -16.55
N GLY A 142 10.24 -0.56 -15.68
CA GLY A 142 11.38 0.15 -15.10
C GLY A 142 11.06 0.99 -13.87
N TRP A 143 9.89 0.78 -13.26
CA TRP A 143 9.62 1.32 -11.93
C TRP A 143 10.34 0.49 -10.84
N ALA A 144 10.62 1.15 -9.73
CA ALA A 144 11.14 0.55 -8.50
C ALA A 144 10.18 0.83 -7.34
N ALA A 145 10.12 -0.07 -6.36
CA ALA A 145 9.27 0.07 -5.18
C ALA A 145 10.13 0.39 -3.95
N LEU A 146 9.80 1.48 -3.24
CA LEU A 146 10.52 1.95 -2.06
C LEU A 146 9.67 1.86 -0.79
N HIS A 147 10.30 1.53 0.34
CA HIS A 147 9.71 1.59 1.68
C HIS A 147 9.77 3.00 2.28
N ALA A 148 9.03 3.93 1.66
CA ALA A 148 8.98 5.34 2.06
C ALA A 148 7.55 5.86 2.23
N SER A 149 7.40 6.79 3.16
CA SER A 149 6.21 7.67 3.21
C SER A 149 6.49 8.93 2.40
N ALA A 150 5.49 9.52 1.77
CA ALA A 150 5.67 10.64 0.87
C ALA A 150 4.55 11.66 0.96
N VAL A 151 4.92 12.93 0.81
CA VAL A 151 4.01 14.06 0.67
C VAL A 151 4.39 14.92 -0.52
N VAL A 152 3.40 15.58 -1.10
CA VAL A 152 3.53 16.43 -2.28
C VAL A 152 3.11 17.85 -1.94
N ARG A 153 3.93 18.82 -2.34
CA ARG A 153 3.61 20.24 -2.26
C ARG A 153 2.58 20.58 -3.37
N PRO A 154 1.37 21.05 -3.02
CA PRO A 154 0.30 21.26 -4.00
C PRO A 154 0.67 22.24 -5.13
N GLU A 155 1.51 23.22 -4.85
CA GLU A 155 1.79 24.34 -5.75
C GLU A 155 2.65 23.96 -6.95
N ASP A 156 3.62 23.06 -6.77
CA ASP A 156 4.62 22.72 -7.79
C ASP A 156 4.88 21.22 -7.99
N GLY A 157 4.24 20.38 -7.17
CA GLY A 157 4.39 18.93 -7.22
C GLY A 157 5.72 18.41 -6.67
N ALA A 158 6.45 19.23 -5.90
CA ALA A 158 7.66 18.79 -5.21
C ALA A 158 7.33 17.74 -4.14
N THR A 159 8.00 16.60 -4.18
CA THR A 159 7.74 15.46 -3.31
C THR A 159 8.86 15.28 -2.31
N LEU A 160 8.50 15.21 -1.02
CA LEU A 160 9.42 14.81 0.05
C LEU A 160 9.21 13.33 0.40
N LEU A 161 10.30 12.58 0.39
CA LEU A 161 10.32 11.15 0.70
C LEU A 161 10.93 10.92 2.08
N SER A 162 10.22 10.24 2.97
CA SER A 162 10.68 9.94 4.33
C SER A 162 11.18 8.50 4.44
N PHE A 163 12.44 8.32 4.82
CA PHE A 163 13.15 7.04 4.94
C PHE A 163 13.59 6.73 6.37
N GLY A 164 14.02 5.49 6.61
CA GLY A 164 14.56 5.06 7.90
C GLY A 164 13.95 3.74 8.39
N GLY A 165 14.62 3.14 9.38
CA GLY A 165 14.24 1.85 9.94
C GLY A 165 12.85 1.83 10.60
N LYS A 166 12.40 0.64 10.97
CA LYS A 166 11.11 0.45 11.67
C LYS A 166 11.03 1.36 12.91
N GLY A 167 9.98 2.17 12.98
CA GLY A 167 9.75 3.10 14.09
C GLY A 167 10.49 4.45 13.99
N ALA A 168 11.23 4.70 12.91
CA ALA A 168 11.93 5.98 12.70
C ALA A 168 10.97 7.20 12.61
N GLY A 169 9.71 6.97 12.25
CA GLY A 169 8.69 8.03 12.14
C GLY A 169 8.37 8.46 10.71
N LYS A 170 8.60 7.60 9.69
CA LYS A 170 8.26 7.88 8.29
C LYS A 170 6.80 8.31 8.11
N THR A 171 5.87 7.47 8.55
CA THR A 171 4.43 7.74 8.45
C THR A 171 4.03 8.96 9.26
N THR A 172 4.59 9.13 10.47
CA THR A 172 4.37 10.31 11.31
C THR A 172 4.79 11.59 10.60
N THR A 173 5.97 11.59 9.98
CA THR A 173 6.50 12.72 9.21
C THR A 173 5.56 13.13 8.08
N ALA A 174 5.12 12.16 7.27
CA ALA A 174 4.21 12.41 6.17
C ALA A 174 2.86 12.98 6.66
N LEU A 175 2.28 12.42 7.73
CA LEU A 175 0.99 12.89 8.24
C LEU A 175 1.07 14.27 8.90
N LEU A 176 2.18 14.60 9.55
CA LEU A 176 2.41 15.94 10.12
C LEU A 176 2.60 17.00 9.02
N LEU A 177 3.30 16.68 7.94
CA LEU A 177 3.38 17.59 6.78
C LEU A 177 2.03 17.72 6.09
N ALA A 178 1.28 16.62 5.96
CA ALA A 178 -0.03 16.63 5.33
C ALA A 178 -1.06 17.44 6.13
N SER A 179 -1.07 17.30 7.47
CA SER A 179 -1.91 18.16 8.33
C SER A 179 -1.49 19.63 8.32
N ALA A 180 -0.31 19.93 7.79
CA ALA A 180 0.25 21.26 7.65
C ALA A 180 0.06 21.89 6.25
N GLY A 181 -0.71 21.24 5.36
CA GLY A 181 -1.10 21.77 4.04
C GLY A 181 -0.49 21.02 2.84
N TRP A 182 0.37 20.04 3.09
CA TRP A 182 0.85 19.16 2.01
C TRP A 182 -0.19 18.09 1.68
N GLN A 183 -0.06 17.47 0.50
CA GLN A 183 -0.89 16.32 0.12
C GLN A 183 -0.19 15.02 0.47
N LEU A 184 -0.91 14.07 1.05
CA LEU A 184 -0.41 12.72 1.32
C LEU A 184 -0.36 11.90 0.03
N LEU A 185 0.86 11.53 -0.40
CA LEU A 185 1.06 10.65 -1.55
C LEU A 185 1.15 9.18 -1.10
N ALA A 186 1.82 8.90 0.01
CA ALA A 186 1.94 7.54 0.52
C ALA A 186 2.26 7.50 2.01
N ASN A 187 1.71 6.50 2.70
CA ASN A 187 1.96 6.28 4.13
C ASN A 187 3.10 5.28 4.41
N ASP A 188 3.47 4.40 3.47
CA ASP A 188 4.44 3.33 3.72
C ASP A 188 5.23 2.90 2.48
N ARG A 189 4.61 2.91 1.28
CA ARG A 189 5.24 2.47 0.03
C ARG A 189 5.00 3.47 -1.09
N VAL A 190 5.99 3.65 -1.93
CA VAL A 190 5.88 4.41 -3.18
C VAL A 190 6.44 3.62 -4.35
N LEU A 191 5.95 3.93 -5.54
CA LEU A 191 6.58 3.50 -6.79
C LEU A 191 7.32 4.70 -7.38
N VAL A 192 8.55 4.48 -7.81
CA VAL A 192 9.41 5.52 -8.38
C VAL A 192 9.98 5.11 -9.72
N ARG A 193 10.22 6.08 -10.59
CA ARG A 193 10.88 5.85 -11.88
C ARG A 193 11.75 7.04 -12.26
N PRO A 194 13.00 6.80 -12.72
CA PRO A 194 13.80 7.83 -13.35
C PRO A 194 13.10 8.43 -14.58
N THR A 195 12.99 9.75 -14.66
CA THR A 195 12.41 10.45 -15.82
C THR A 195 13.30 11.62 -16.25
N GLY A 196 13.38 11.88 -17.56
CA GLY A 196 14.34 12.87 -18.09
C GLY A 196 15.78 12.60 -17.64
N GLU A 197 16.61 13.64 -17.53
CA GLU A 197 18.02 13.49 -17.13
C GLU A 197 18.24 13.43 -15.61
N ARG A 198 17.40 14.07 -14.80
CA ARG A 198 17.63 14.22 -13.34
C ARG A 198 16.43 13.90 -12.47
N ASP A 199 15.23 13.83 -13.02
CA ASP A 199 14.02 13.73 -12.23
C ASP A 199 13.73 12.28 -11.81
N VAL A 200 13.01 12.15 -10.70
CA VAL A 200 12.44 10.88 -10.25
C VAL A 200 10.95 11.12 -10.05
N GLU A 201 10.15 10.48 -10.89
CA GLU A 201 8.69 10.46 -10.77
C GLU A 201 8.31 9.57 -9.58
N VAL A 202 7.34 10.00 -8.78
CA VAL A 202 6.84 9.27 -7.61
C VAL A 202 5.33 9.12 -7.74
N VAL A 203 4.82 7.89 -7.61
CA VAL A 203 3.38 7.59 -7.64
C VAL A 203 2.99 6.74 -6.42
N PRO A 204 1.73 6.83 -5.96
CA PRO A 204 1.31 6.17 -4.74
C PRO A 204 1.24 4.65 -4.89
N TRP A 205 1.43 3.94 -3.77
CA TRP A 205 1.03 2.54 -3.61
C TRP A 205 -0.27 2.46 -2.80
N PRO A 206 -1.38 2.00 -3.39
CA PRO A 206 -2.64 1.88 -2.67
C PRO A 206 -2.59 0.85 -1.55
N SER A 207 -2.72 1.35 -0.33
CA SER A 207 -2.83 0.57 0.89
C SER A 207 -3.64 1.30 1.95
N ALA A 208 -4.29 0.56 2.86
CA ALA A 208 -4.83 1.17 4.06
C ALA A 208 -3.67 1.69 4.93
N ALA A 209 -3.85 2.86 5.53
CA ALA A 209 -2.86 3.41 6.45
C ALA A 209 -3.06 2.83 7.85
N ALA A 210 -2.01 2.24 8.41
CA ALA A 210 -2.00 1.71 9.76
C ALA A 210 -1.49 2.77 10.75
N LEU A 211 -2.41 3.42 11.47
CA LEU A 211 -2.12 4.52 12.39
C LEU A 211 -2.18 4.04 13.85
N GLY A 212 -1.14 4.33 14.62
CA GLY A 212 -1.16 4.06 16.07
C GLY A 212 -2.19 4.95 16.76
N LEU A 213 -2.85 4.46 17.80
CA LEU A 213 -3.90 5.21 18.51
C LEU A 213 -3.37 6.53 19.08
N GLY A 214 -2.17 6.51 19.66
CA GLY A 214 -1.53 7.73 20.16
C GLY A 214 -1.22 8.76 19.06
N LEU A 215 -0.96 8.32 17.82
CA LEU A 215 -0.76 9.25 16.70
C LEU A 215 -2.09 9.89 16.26
N VAL A 216 -3.17 9.10 16.23
CA VAL A 216 -4.52 9.62 15.94
C VAL A 216 -4.90 10.70 16.96
N ASP A 217 -4.62 10.47 18.24
CA ASP A 217 -4.86 11.45 19.30
C ASP A 217 -3.97 12.69 19.16
N SER A 218 -2.67 12.49 18.95
CA SER A 218 -1.69 13.59 18.82
C SER A 218 -2.01 14.53 17.64
N LEU A 219 -2.58 14.00 16.56
CA LEU A 219 -3.03 14.78 15.41
C LEU A 219 -4.39 15.47 15.61
N GLY A 220 -5.05 15.24 16.75
CA GLY A 220 -6.40 15.76 17.04
C GLY A 220 -7.51 15.04 16.28
N TRP A 221 -7.24 13.85 15.74
CA TRP A 221 -8.17 13.11 14.89
C TRP A 221 -9.13 12.20 15.66
N GLY A 222 -8.92 12.05 16.97
CA GLY A 222 -9.70 11.15 17.82
C GLY A 222 -11.21 11.41 17.79
N ALA A 223 -11.63 12.68 17.86
CA ALA A 223 -13.05 13.04 17.84
C ALA A 223 -13.71 12.69 16.50
N ALA A 224 -13.05 12.98 15.37
CA ALA A 224 -13.56 12.66 14.04
C ALA A 224 -13.63 11.14 13.80
N ALA A 225 -12.58 10.40 14.20
CA ALA A 225 -12.55 8.94 14.09
C ALA A 225 -13.66 8.28 14.93
N ARG A 226 -13.89 8.78 16.14
CA ARG A 226 -14.98 8.33 17.01
C ARG A 226 -16.35 8.67 16.44
N GLY A 227 -16.55 9.91 15.97
CA GLY A 227 -17.80 10.36 15.36
C GLY A 227 -18.20 9.51 14.17
N HIS A 228 -17.24 9.22 13.27
CA HIS A 228 -17.44 8.31 12.13
C HIS A 228 -18.01 6.95 12.55
N LEU A 229 -17.45 6.33 13.60
CA LEU A 229 -17.95 5.04 14.10
C LEU A 229 -19.34 5.16 14.76
N GLN A 230 -19.60 6.25 15.50
CA GLN A 230 -20.90 6.49 16.14
C GLN A 230 -22.03 6.73 15.13
N GLU A 231 -21.70 7.28 13.96
CA GLU A 231 -22.62 7.47 12.83
C GLU A 231 -22.84 6.20 12.00
N GLY A 232 -22.25 5.07 12.41
CA GLY A 232 -22.36 3.78 11.73
C GLY A 232 -21.34 3.59 10.59
N GLY A 233 -20.37 4.48 10.46
CA GLY A 233 -19.22 4.29 9.60
C GLY A 233 -18.32 3.16 10.09
N ALA A 234 -17.46 2.65 9.20
CA ALA A 234 -16.46 1.64 9.50
C ALA A 234 -15.09 2.02 8.94
N PHE A 235 -14.03 1.59 9.65
CA PHE A 235 -12.66 1.59 9.13
C PHE A 235 -12.40 0.35 8.27
N HIS A 236 -11.17 0.16 7.79
CA HIS A 236 -10.83 -1.03 6.99
C HIS A 236 -11.13 -2.32 7.78
N PRO A 237 -11.74 -3.35 7.17
CA PRO A 237 -12.21 -4.56 7.85
C PRO A 237 -11.09 -5.44 8.42
N THR A 238 -9.83 -5.16 8.08
CA THR A 238 -8.67 -5.80 8.71
C THR A 238 -8.28 -5.13 10.04
N GLN A 239 -9.01 -4.10 10.47
CA GLN A 239 -8.87 -3.51 11.79
C GLN A 239 -9.36 -4.52 12.84
N HIS A 240 -8.62 -4.63 13.94
CA HIS A 240 -9.01 -5.48 15.06
C HIS A 240 -10.13 -4.83 15.87
N ASP A 241 -11.12 -5.60 16.31
CA ASP A 241 -12.30 -5.10 17.04
C ASP A 241 -11.95 -4.27 18.28
N SER A 242 -10.95 -4.70 19.06
CA SER A 242 -10.47 -3.93 20.22
C SER A 242 -10.01 -2.50 19.89
N VAL A 243 -9.55 -2.23 18.66
CA VAL A 243 -9.20 -0.87 18.22
C VAL A 243 -10.47 -0.06 17.96
N THR A 244 -11.48 -0.67 17.36
CA THR A 244 -12.82 -0.06 17.17
C THR A 244 -13.46 0.28 18.52
N GLU A 245 -13.40 -0.64 19.49
CA GLU A 245 -13.89 -0.43 20.85
C GLU A 245 -13.16 0.72 21.55
N ALA A 246 -11.83 0.77 21.45
CA ALA A 246 -11.03 1.84 22.04
C ALA A 246 -11.38 3.22 21.43
N LEU A 247 -11.52 3.31 20.11
CA LEU A 247 -11.97 4.55 19.44
C LEU A 247 -13.36 5.00 19.91
N LEU A 248 -14.32 4.08 20.03
CA LEU A 248 -15.67 4.38 20.54
C LEU A 248 -15.67 4.85 22.00
N ALA A 249 -14.77 4.30 22.82
CA ALA A 249 -14.55 4.70 24.20
C ALA A 249 -13.79 6.04 24.32
N GLY A 250 -13.09 6.46 23.27
CA GLY A 250 -12.15 7.59 23.33
C GLY A 250 -10.86 7.26 24.07
N ASP A 251 -10.47 5.98 24.11
CA ASP A 251 -9.19 5.53 24.63
C ASP A 251 -8.17 5.44 23.49
N PHE A 252 -7.12 6.25 23.59
CA PHE A 252 -6.05 6.30 22.60
C PHE A 252 -4.74 5.69 23.10
N THR A 253 -4.80 4.93 24.20
CA THR A 253 -3.67 4.16 24.71
C THR A 253 -3.24 3.12 23.67
N PRO A 254 -1.94 2.99 23.33
CA PRO A 254 -1.47 1.99 22.39
C PRO A 254 -1.88 0.57 22.79
N LEU A 255 -2.57 -0.13 21.90
CA LEU A 255 -2.98 -1.51 22.07
C LEU A 255 -1.94 -2.45 21.46
N TRP A 256 -1.64 -3.54 22.13
CA TRP A 256 -0.63 -4.51 21.67
C TRP A 256 -1.25 -5.89 21.48
N GLU A 257 -0.74 -6.63 20.51
CA GLU A 257 -1.03 -8.05 20.37
C GLU A 257 -0.50 -8.85 21.55
N ASP A 258 -1.04 -10.05 21.74
CA ASP A 258 -0.58 -10.98 22.78
C ASP A 258 0.93 -11.23 22.61
N GLY A 259 1.66 -11.13 23.71
CA GLY A 259 3.13 -11.17 23.69
C GLY A 259 3.82 -9.85 23.30
N LYS A 260 3.07 -8.74 23.13
CA LYS A 260 3.54 -7.35 22.99
C LYS A 260 4.52 -7.09 21.82
N ARG A 261 4.50 -7.92 20.77
CA ARG A 261 5.42 -7.78 19.63
C ARG A 261 4.98 -6.73 18.60
N ARG A 262 3.69 -6.41 18.53
CA ARG A 262 3.12 -5.50 17.52
C ARG A 262 1.95 -4.70 18.10
N GLU A 263 1.95 -3.41 17.79
CA GLU A 263 0.82 -2.52 18.08
C GLU A 263 -0.35 -2.82 17.14
N ARG A 264 -1.56 -2.90 17.68
CA ARG A 264 -2.82 -2.89 16.92
C ARG A 264 -3.15 -1.46 16.55
N LYS A 265 -3.40 -1.22 15.27
CA LYS A 265 -3.49 0.11 14.69
C LYS A 265 -4.83 0.34 14.00
N VAL A 266 -5.29 1.58 14.03
CA VAL A 266 -6.42 2.05 13.21
C VAL A 266 -6.06 1.84 11.75
N GLN A 267 -6.97 1.24 10.97
CA GLN A 267 -6.75 0.97 9.55
C GLN A 267 -7.62 1.92 8.71
N VAL A 268 -7.03 3.02 8.27
CA VAL A 268 -7.73 4.10 7.56
C VAL A 268 -7.71 3.81 6.06
N PHE A 269 -8.88 3.82 5.41
CA PHE A 269 -8.93 3.77 3.95
C PHE A 269 -8.41 5.08 3.36
N PRO A 270 -7.83 5.06 2.15
CA PRO A 270 -7.38 6.29 1.50
C PRO A 270 -8.51 7.32 1.36
N ASP A 271 -9.71 6.89 0.96
CA ASP A 271 -10.88 7.76 0.79
C ASP A 271 -11.40 8.42 2.08
N GLN A 272 -10.92 7.99 3.25
CA GLN A 272 -11.31 8.52 4.55
C GLN A 272 -10.45 9.70 5.00
N PHE A 273 -9.24 9.88 4.45
CA PHE A 273 -8.33 10.93 4.92
C PHE A 273 -8.91 12.33 4.77
N THR A 274 -9.45 12.65 3.61
CA THR A 274 -10.00 13.98 3.34
C THR A 274 -11.28 14.25 4.15
N PRO A 275 -12.35 13.43 4.07
CA PRO A 275 -13.59 13.73 4.78
C PRO A 275 -13.48 13.61 6.31
N LEU A 276 -12.60 12.76 6.85
CA LEU A 276 -12.48 12.59 8.31
C LEU A 276 -11.43 13.51 8.92
N PHE A 277 -10.32 13.76 8.22
CA PHE A 277 -9.13 14.36 8.82
C PHE A 277 -8.65 15.63 8.10
N GLY A 278 -9.32 16.04 7.02
CA GLY A 278 -8.92 17.20 6.22
C GLY A 278 -7.57 17.02 5.52
N VAL A 279 -7.11 15.77 5.37
CA VAL A 279 -5.86 15.45 4.68
C VAL A 279 -6.16 15.18 3.21
N GLU A 280 -5.67 16.07 2.36
CA GLU A 280 -5.75 15.91 0.90
C GLU A 280 -4.76 14.85 0.42
N LEU A 281 -5.10 14.15 -0.66
CA LEU A 281 -4.27 13.13 -1.27
C LEU A 281 -3.66 13.61 -2.58
N ALA A 282 -2.45 13.15 -2.88
CA ALA A 282 -1.81 13.34 -4.17
C ALA A 282 -1.78 12.02 -4.95
N THR A 283 -1.92 12.09 -6.28
CA THR A 283 -1.83 10.93 -7.18
C THR A 283 -0.45 10.78 -7.83
N GLY A 284 0.45 11.73 -7.60
CA GLY A 284 1.82 11.71 -8.11
C GLY A 284 2.60 12.97 -7.73
N GLY A 285 3.91 12.95 -7.96
CA GLY A 285 4.79 14.12 -7.83
C GLY A 285 6.22 13.83 -8.30
N ARG A 286 7.12 14.78 -8.09
CA ARG A 286 8.54 14.68 -8.47
C ARG A 286 9.41 14.79 -7.23
N ALA A 287 10.28 13.81 -6.99
CA ALA A 287 11.16 13.82 -5.84
C ALA A 287 12.01 15.11 -5.81
N ALA A 288 11.97 15.80 -4.68
CA ALA A 288 12.66 17.07 -4.46
C ALA A 288 13.65 16.98 -3.28
N GLY A 289 13.41 16.11 -2.30
CA GLY A 289 14.33 15.88 -1.19
C GLY A 289 13.93 14.72 -0.29
N LEU A 290 14.87 14.34 0.57
CA LEU A 290 14.77 13.15 1.41
C LEU A 290 14.83 13.55 2.88
N LEU A 291 13.90 13.00 3.66
CA LEU A 291 13.80 13.19 5.10
C LEU A 291 14.17 11.89 5.83
N PHE A 292 15.00 11.99 6.84
CA PHE A 292 15.40 10.87 7.70
C PHE A 292 14.94 11.17 9.14
N PRO A 293 13.65 10.92 9.46
CA PRO A 293 13.11 11.22 10.76
C PRO A 293 13.67 10.30 11.87
N ARG A 294 13.66 10.83 13.09
CA ARG A 294 13.80 10.09 14.32
C ARG A 294 12.85 10.66 15.37
N VAL A 295 12.04 9.80 15.98
CA VAL A 295 11.16 10.21 17.08
C VAL A 295 11.89 10.07 18.41
N GLU A 296 11.98 11.17 19.15
CA GLU A 296 12.54 11.25 20.51
C GLU A 296 11.52 11.97 21.40
N ALA A 297 10.84 11.21 22.27
CA ALA A 297 9.69 11.68 23.06
C ALA A 297 9.95 12.99 23.82
N ASP A 298 11.11 13.07 24.48
CA ASP A 298 11.51 14.20 25.33
C ASP A 298 12.47 15.17 24.62
N GLY A 299 12.74 14.96 23.32
CA GLY A 299 13.66 15.77 22.55
C GLY A 299 12.99 17.04 22.00
N SER A 300 13.76 18.11 21.82
CA SER A 300 13.30 19.28 21.05
C SER A 300 13.37 18.96 19.55
N PRO A 301 12.25 19.07 18.81
CA PRO A 301 12.26 18.91 17.36
C PRO A 301 13.22 19.89 16.68
N ASP A 302 13.99 19.39 15.73
CA ASP A 302 14.99 20.19 15.01
C ASP A 302 15.40 19.52 13.69
N ILE A 303 16.09 20.26 12.84
CA ILE A 303 16.62 19.81 11.55
C ILE A 303 18.13 19.83 11.61
N PHE A 304 18.74 18.76 11.12
CA PHE A 304 20.18 18.68 10.96
C PHE A 304 20.48 18.34 9.51
N ASP A 305 21.53 18.96 8.97
CA ASP A 305 22.06 18.56 7.67
C ASP A 305 22.40 17.07 7.70
N GLY A 306 21.97 16.36 6.67
CA GLY A 306 22.37 14.98 6.47
C GLY A 306 23.85 14.90 6.10
N ASP A 307 24.58 13.98 6.72
CA ASP A 307 25.89 13.57 6.21
C ASP A 307 25.71 12.91 4.82
N GLN A 308 26.72 12.98 3.94
CA GLN A 308 26.71 12.32 2.63
C GLN A 308 26.62 10.79 2.72
N GLY A 309 26.79 10.21 3.91
CA GLY A 309 26.51 8.80 4.19
C GLY A 309 25.03 8.47 4.44
N LEU A 310 24.13 9.47 4.49
CA LEU A 310 22.69 9.25 4.43
C LEU A 310 22.28 9.15 2.97
N GLY A 311 21.85 7.96 2.58
CA GLY A 311 21.31 7.68 1.25
C GLY A 311 20.45 6.44 1.33
N LEU A 312 19.80 6.12 0.21
CA LEU A 312 19.05 4.89 0.09
C LEU A 312 19.99 3.70 0.28
N ARG A 313 19.49 2.71 1.01
CA ARG A 313 20.09 1.37 1.14
C ARG A 313 19.31 0.40 0.28
N GLU A 314 19.90 -0.75 0.01
CA GLU A 314 19.20 -1.84 -0.68
C GLU A 314 17.92 -2.24 0.07
N ASP A 315 17.95 -2.22 1.40
CA ASP A 315 16.79 -2.49 2.26
C ASP A 315 15.67 -1.43 2.16
N ASP A 316 15.94 -0.24 1.59
CA ASP A 316 14.88 0.74 1.32
C ASP A 316 14.10 0.39 0.05
N PHE A 317 14.65 -0.49 -0.80
CA PHE A 317 13.90 -1.11 -1.88
C PHE A 317 13.20 -2.35 -1.35
N MET A 318 11.95 -2.53 -1.76
CA MET A 318 11.08 -3.67 -1.38
C MET A 318 11.55 -5.01 -1.98
N SER A 319 12.83 -5.33 -1.81
CA SER A 319 13.54 -6.47 -2.40
C SER A 319 13.71 -7.61 -1.40
N GLY A 320 13.80 -8.83 -1.91
CA GLY A 320 13.98 -10.03 -1.08
C GLY A 320 12.72 -10.52 -0.34
N ALA A 321 12.91 -11.60 0.44
CA ALA A 321 11.81 -12.39 1.01
C ALA A 321 11.21 -11.81 2.31
N THR A 322 11.92 -10.92 2.99
CA THR A 322 11.59 -10.51 4.37
C THR A 322 10.61 -9.35 4.48
N GLU A 323 10.42 -8.57 3.42
CA GLU A 323 9.55 -7.38 3.47
C GLU A 323 8.20 -7.56 2.75
N ASP A 324 8.07 -8.56 1.87
CA ASP A 324 6.83 -8.78 1.16
C ASP A 324 5.95 -9.83 1.82
N ARG A 325 4.80 -9.39 2.35
CA ARG A 325 3.71 -10.29 2.75
C ARG A 325 3.07 -10.99 1.55
N TYR A 326 3.48 -10.62 0.34
CA TYR A 326 2.92 -11.03 -0.93
C TYR A 326 4.06 -11.54 -1.83
N PRO A 327 4.60 -12.74 -1.58
CA PRO A 327 5.52 -13.35 -2.52
C PRO A 327 4.87 -13.45 -3.91
N ASP A 328 5.66 -13.32 -4.98
CA ASP A 328 5.16 -13.34 -6.37
C ASP A 328 4.81 -14.76 -6.85
N ILE A 329 3.87 -15.40 -6.17
CA ILE A 329 3.45 -16.78 -6.41
C ILE A 329 2.84 -17.00 -7.79
N PHE A 330 2.28 -15.93 -8.39
CA PHE A 330 1.65 -15.96 -9.71
C PHE A 330 2.57 -15.42 -10.80
N GLU A 331 3.85 -15.18 -10.49
CA GLU A 331 4.88 -14.72 -11.43
C GLU A 331 4.48 -13.43 -12.17
N LEU A 332 3.69 -12.58 -11.50
CA LEU A 332 3.12 -11.36 -12.04
C LEU A 332 4.16 -10.30 -12.29
N ALA A 333 5.33 -10.36 -11.66
CA ALA A 333 6.46 -9.48 -11.94
C ALA A 333 7.29 -9.96 -13.14
N GLY A 334 7.10 -11.20 -13.60
CA GLY A 334 7.83 -11.76 -14.75
C GLY A 334 9.33 -11.88 -14.48
N GLY A 335 9.70 -12.32 -13.26
CA GLY A 335 11.08 -12.50 -12.84
C GLY A 335 11.82 -11.21 -12.43
N VAL A 336 11.14 -10.06 -12.41
CA VAL A 336 11.70 -8.83 -11.84
C VAL A 336 11.58 -8.89 -10.31
N ASP A 337 12.65 -8.50 -9.61
CA ASP A 337 12.65 -8.39 -8.14
C ASP A 337 11.56 -7.44 -7.64
N GLY A 338 11.02 -7.70 -6.44
CA GLY A 338 9.91 -6.94 -5.85
C GLY A 338 10.20 -5.45 -5.67
N GLY A 339 11.48 -5.07 -5.53
CA GLY A 339 11.96 -3.70 -5.46
C GLY A 339 12.23 -3.06 -6.82
N GLY A 340 12.18 -3.82 -7.91
CA GLY A 340 12.47 -3.40 -9.28
C GLY A 340 13.76 -3.99 -9.85
N ARG A 341 14.01 -3.75 -11.15
CA ARG A 341 15.26 -4.19 -11.79
C ARG A 341 16.45 -3.48 -11.16
N LEU A 342 17.58 -4.19 -11.03
CA LEU A 342 18.84 -3.62 -10.51
C LEU A 342 19.18 -2.28 -11.17
N SER A 343 19.10 -2.21 -12.51
CA SER A 343 19.38 -0.96 -13.25
C SER A 343 18.47 0.21 -12.87
N ALA A 344 17.19 -0.05 -12.61
CA ALA A 344 16.25 0.99 -12.18
C ALA A 344 16.55 1.45 -10.74
N ARG A 345 16.86 0.51 -9.84
CA ARG A 345 17.21 0.81 -8.44
C ARG A 345 18.52 1.59 -8.33
N ASP A 346 19.53 1.20 -9.09
CA ASP A 346 20.81 1.91 -9.17
C ASP A 346 20.61 3.35 -9.67
N GLU A 347 19.83 3.52 -10.74
CA GLU A 347 19.57 4.85 -11.30
C GLU A 347 18.76 5.74 -10.35
N VAL A 348 17.73 5.19 -9.70
CA VAL A 348 16.96 5.90 -8.66
C VAL A 348 17.90 6.33 -7.52
N SER A 349 18.74 5.43 -7.03
CA SER A 349 19.68 5.72 -5.95
C SER A 349 20.64 6.85 -6.33
N VAL A 350 21.21 6.82 -7.54
CA VAL A 350 22.13 7.85 -8.04
C VAL A 350 21.44 9.21 -8.17
N ARG A 351 20.17 9.26 -8.59
CA ARG A 351 19.43 10.52 -8.75
C ARG A 351 18.99 11.09 -7.41
N LEU A 352 18.44 10.25 -6.53
CA LEU A 352 18.02 10.68 -5.19
C LEU A 352 19.22 11.12 -4.33
N ALA A 353 20.39 10.50 -4.48
CA ALA A 353 21.62 10.90 -3.78
C ALA A 353 22.09 12.33 -4.10
N LYS A 354 21.62 12.93 -5.21
CA LYS A 354 21.93 14.32 -5.59
C LYS A 354 20.96 15.34 -5.01
N MET A 355 19.88 14.90 -4.39
CA MET A 355 18.87 15.77 -3.77
C MET A 355 19.28 16.14 -2.34
N PRO A 356 18.67 17.17 -1.73
CA PRO A 356 18.88 17.47 -0.31
C PRO A 356 18.49 16.29 0.60
N HIS A 357 19.34 16.00 1.58
CA HIS A 357 19.10 15.00 2.62
C HIS A 357 19.04 15.69 3.98
N LEU A 358 17.91 15.61 4.67
CA LEU A 358 17.71 16.25 5.96
C LEU A 358 17.39 15.22 7.02
N ARG A 359 18.08 15.29 8.17
CA ARG A 359 17.66 14.59 9.38
C ARG A 359 16.64 15.44 10.11
N VAL A 360 15.57 14.82 10.57
CA VAL A 360 14.54 15.52 11.35
C VAL A 360 14.35 14.80 12.67
N ARG A 361 14.53 15.52 13.78
CA ARG A 361 14.10 15.02 15.09
C ARG A 361 12.65 15.45 15.31
N LEU A 362 11.80 14.49 15.67
CA LEU A 362 10.39 14.70 16.02
C LEU A 362 10.18 14.37 17.49
N SER A 363 9.14 14.94 18.10
CA SER A 363 8.72 14.61 19.46
C SER A 363 7.20 14.42 19.53
N HIS A 364 6.67 14.22 20.74
CA HIS A 364 5.22 14.18 20.96
C HIS A 364 4.56 15.57 20.96
N ASP A 365 5.35 16.65 20.95
CA ASP A 365 4.85 18.00 20.70
C ASP A 365 4.65 18.18 19.19
N VAL A 366 3.41 17.93 18.76
CA VAL A 366 2.99 18.02 17.36
C VAL A 366 3.20 19.41 16.77
N PRO A 367 2.74 20.52 17.39
CA PRO A 367 3.01 21.87 16.89
C PRO A 367 4.50 22.15 16.63
N THR A 368 5.37 21.79 17.58
CA THR A 368 6.82 22.03 17.43
C THR A 368 7.43 21.13 16.35
N SER A 369 6.97 19.87 16.24
CA SER A 369 7.40 18.94 15.19
C SER A 369 6.97 19.40 13.79
N VAL A 370 5.74 19.92 13.66
CA VAL A 370 5.25 20.52 12.40
C VAL A 370 6.07 21.75 12.02
N ALA A 371 6.42 22.62 12.98
CA ALA A 371 7.26 23.79 12.71
C ALA A 371 8.66 23.40 12.19
N ALA A 372 9.29 22.39 12.80
CA ALA A 372 10.55 21.84 12.31
C ALA A 372 10.41 21.24 10.90
N LEU A 373 9.35 20.49 10.63
CA LEU A 373 9.12 19.92 9.30
C LEU A 373 8.86 20.98 8.22
N ARG A 374 8.15 22.06 8.53
CA ARG A 374 7.97 23.19 7.61
C ARG A 374 9.29 23.84 7.24
N LYS A 375 10.14 24.11 8.23
CA LYS A 375 11.49 24.66 7.97
C LYS A 375 12.34 23.70 7.12
N ALA A 376 12.20 22.39 7.30
CA ALA A 376 12.88 21.39 6.46
C ALA A 376 12.40 21.45 5.01
N ALA A 377 11.08 21.57 4.85
CA ALA A 377 10.42 21.65 3.56
C ALA A 377 10.68 22.98 2.83
N GLU A 378 10.93 24.09 3.54
CA GLU A 378 11.32 25.38 2.96
C GLU A 378 12.78 25.40 2.49
N ALA A 379 13.63 24.55 3.07
CA ALA A 379 15.03 24.40 2.64
C ALA A 379 15.17 23.58 1.33
N ILE A 380 14.08 23.02 0.82
CA ILE A 380 13.98 22.16 -0.37
C ILE A 380 13.06 22.80 -1.40
#